data_AF-A0A508ZY51-F1
#
_entry.id   AF-A0A508ZY51-F1
#
_cell.length_a   1.000
_cell.length_b   1.000
_cell.length_c   1.000
_cell.angle_alpha   90.00
_cell.angle_beta   90.00
_cell.angle_gamma   90.00
#
_symmetry.space_group_name_H-M   'P 1'
#
loop_
_entity.id
_entity.type
_entity.pdbx_description
1 polymer ?
#
loop_
_entity_poly.entity_id
_entity_poly.type
_entity_poly.pdbx_seq_one_letter_code
_entity_poly.pdbx_strand_id
1 'polypeptide(L)'
;MLEGSGPLGDLSVRLKLIYGLGVISRAEYEDAELLMALREELNHDGNEYSFTDDEIIGPFGELHCVAALPPTPQFDDSDAELLAMQKLRYQQMVRSTMVLSLTELISRISLKKAFQKSTL
;
A
#
# COMPACT_ATOMS: atom_id res chain seq x y z
N MET A 1 -21.13 -17.68 -3.66
CA MET A 1 -21.06 -16.31 -4.23
C MET A 1 -19.75 -15.58 -3.89
N LEU A 2 -19.14 -15.83 -2.72
CA LEU A 2 -17.88 -15.18 -2.27
C LEU A 2 -16.67 -16.14 -2.14
N GLU A 3 -16.84 -17.42 -2.51
CA GLU A 3 -15.75 -18.40 -2.48
C GLU A 3 -15.15 -18.55 -3.89
N GLY A 4 -13.87 -18.18 -4.00
CA GLY A 4 -12.81 -18.72 -4.87
C GLY A 4 -12.96 -18.72 -6.40
N SER A 5 -14.14 -19.06 -6.95
CA SER A 5 -14.33 -19.33 -8.38
C SER A 5 -15.55 -18.63 -9.00
N GLY A 6 -16.29 -17.82 -8.23
CA GLY A 6 -17.35 -16.97 -8.75
C GLY A 6 -16.82 -15.68 -9.39
N PRO A 7 -17.64 -14.93 -10.15
CA PRO A 7 -17.23 -13.68 -10.82
C PRO A 7 -16.76 -12.58 -9.83
N LEU A 8 -16.97 -12.77 -8.52
CA LEU A 8 -16.53 -11.89 -7.43
C LEU A 8 -15.35 -12.45 -6.63
N GLY A 9 -14.68 -13.51 -7.10
CA GLY A 9 -13.51 -14.09 -6.44
C GLY A 9 -12.28 -13.18 -6.50
N ASP A 10 -12.13 -12.45 -7.62
CA ASP A 10 -11.03 -11.52 -7.83
C ASP A 10 -11.16 -10.27 -6.95
N LEU A 11 -10.06 -9.92 -6.27
CA LEU A 11 -9.97 -8.71 -5.45
C LEU A 11 -10.20 -7.44 -6.29
N SER A 12 -9.70 -7.36 -7.53
CA SER A 12 -9.90 -6.18 -8.39
C SER A 12 -11.39 -6.00 -8.73
N VAL A 13 -12.10 -7.09 -9.01
CA VAL A 13 -13.55 -7.03 -9.28
C VAL A 13 -14.32 -6.57 -8.04
N ARG A 14 -13.97 -7.08 -6.85
CA ARG A 14 -14.60 -6.64 -5.60
C ARG A 14 -14.34 -5.17 -5.30
N LEU A 15 -13.11 -4.69 -5.52
CA LEU A 15 -12.75 -3.27 -5.36
C LEU A 15 -13.56 -2.37 -6.28
N LYS A 16 -13.64 -2.71 -7.58
CA LYS A 16 -14.46 -1.98 -8.56
C LYS A 16 -15.93 -1.95 -8.17
N LEU A 17 -16.47 -3.06 -7.64
CA LEU A 17 -17.85 -3.12 -7.17
C LEU A 17 -18.11 -2.19 -5.98
N ILE A 18 -17.31 -2.29 -4.91
CA ILE A 18 -17.52 -1.46 -3.71
C ILE A 18 -17.26 0.03 -3.97
N TYR A 19 -16.37 0.35 -4.92
CA TYR A 19 -16.19 1.71 -5.43
C TYR A 19 -17.42 2.19 -6.21
N GLY A 20 -17.92 1.39 -7.16
CA GLY A 20 -19.11 1.74 -7.96
C GLY A 20 -20.40 1.88 -7.13
N LEU A 21 -20.48 1.18 -5.99
CA LEU A 21 -21.56 1.33 -5.01
C LEU A 21 -21.39 2.54 -4.07
N GLY A 22 -20.29 3.29 -4.20
CA GLY A 22 -19.99 4.46 -3.36
C GLY A 22 -19.57 4.13 -1.93
N VAL A 23 -19.17 2.89 -1.65
CA VAL A 23 -18.77 2.45 -0.30
C VAL A 23 -17.38 2.99 0.04
N ILE A 24 -16.45 2.98 -0.91
CA ILE A 24 -15.11 3.55 -0.76
C ILE A 24 -14.96 4.80 -1.61
N SER A 25 -14.09 5.71 -1.16
CA SER A 25 -13.74 6.92 -1.89
C SER A 25 -12.81 6.62 -3.07
N ARG A 26 -12.66 7.61 -3.96
CA ARG A 26 -11.71 7.54 -5.07
C ARG A 26 -10.27 7.32 -4.60
N ALA A 27 -9.82 8.05 -3.59
CA ALA A 27 -8.46 7.92 -3.04
C ALA A 27 -8.19 6.51 -2.49
N GLU A 28 -9.15 5.92 -1.76
CA GLU A 28 -9.01 4.55 -1.24
C GLU A 28 -9.02 3.50 -2.36
N TYR A 29 -9.76 3.75 -3.44
CA TYR A 29 -9.77 2.89 -4.62
C TYR A 29 -8.44 2.97 -5.39
N GLU A 30 -7.93 4.17 -5.64
CA GLU A 30 -6.65 4.40 -6.32
C GLU A 30 -5.49 3.81 -5.52
N ASP A 31 -5.46 4.00 -4.19
CA ASP A 31 -4.45 3.38 -3.32
C ASP A 31 -4.47 1.85 -3.40
N ALA A 32 -5.66 1.24 -3.41
CA ALA A 32 -5.79 -0.21 -3.51
C ALA A 32 -5.32 -0.76 -4.87
N GLU A 33 -5.67 -0.09 -5.98
CA GLU A 33 -5.22 -0.49 -7.31
C GLU A 33 -3.69 -0.32 -7.45
N LEU A 34 -3.10 0.76 -6.93
CA LEU A 34 -1.66 0.96 -6.95
C LEU A 34 -0.93 -0.13 -6.16
N LEU A 35 -1.41 -0.48 -4.96
CA LEU A 35 -0.83 -1.57 -4.15
C LEU A 35 -0.97 -2.93 -4.84
N MET A 36 -2.07 -3.18 -5.55
CA MET A 36 -2.25 -4.40 -6.33
C MET A 36 -1.31 -4.46 -7.53
N ALA A 37 -1.15 -3.36 -8.27
CA ALA A 37 -0.22 -3.26 -9.38
C ALA A 37 1.23 -3.46 -8.92
N LEU A 38 1.63 -2.78 -7.84
CA LEU A 38 2.97 -2.92 -7.25
C LEU A 38 3.23 -4.37 -6.81
N ARG A 39 2.27 -5.01 -6.13
CA ARG A 39 2.39 -6.43 -5.75
C ARG A 39 2.55 -7.34 -6.96
N GLU A 40 1.79 -7.08 -8.02
CA GLU A 40 1.85 -7.90 -9.23
C GLU A 40 3.21 -7.77 -9.92
N GLU A 41 3.72 -6.55 -10.08
CA GLU A 41 5.04 -6.28 -10.65
C GLU A 41 6.14 -6.99 -9.85
N LEU A 42 6.15 -6.82 -8.52
CA LEU A 42 7.14 -7.43 -7.63
C LEU A 42 7.12 -8.97 -7.66
N ASN A 43 5.96 -9.59 -7.91
CA ASN A 43 5.88 -11.04 -8.05
C ASN A 43 6.47 -11.54 -9.39
N HIS A 44 6.59 -10.69 -10.41
CA HIS A 44 7.05 -11.06 -11.76
C HIS A 44 8.49 -10.64 -12.04
N ASP A 45 9.01 -9.62 -11.37
CA ASP A 45 10.30 -9.01 -11.68
C ASP A 45 11.52 -9.77 -11.11
N GLY A 46 11.32 -10.66 -10.12
CA GLY A 46 12.36 -11.57 -9.62
C GLY A 46 13.54 -10.91 -8.89
N ASN A 47 13.62 -9.58 -8.87
CA ASN A 47 14.60 -8.79 -8.14
C ASN A 47 14.24 -8.70 -6.65
N GLU A 48 15.26 -8.59 -5.80
CA GLU A 48 15.07 -8.28 -4.37
C GLU A 48 15.14 -6.77 -4.17
N TYR A 49 14.08 -6.20 -3.59
CA TYR A 49 13.97 -4.76 -3.34
C TYR A 49 14.00 -4.44 -1.84
N SER A 50 14.61 -3.31 -1.51
CA SER A 50 14.50 -2.61 -0.23
C SER A 50 13.37 -1.58 -0.26
N PHE A 51 12.83 -1.24 0.90
CA PHE A 51 11.87 -0.13 1.07
C PHE A 51 12.43 1.23 0.67
N THR A 52 13.74 1.34 0.48
CA THR A 52 14.44 2.59 0.14
C THR A 52 14.82 2.69 -1.33
N ASP A 53 14.54 1.67 -2.12
CA ASP A 53 14.84 1.68 -3.55
C ASP A 53 13.84 2.58 -4.27
N ASP A 54 14.28 3.28 -5.32
CA ASP A 54 13.47 4.29 -6.00
C ASP A 54 12.22 3.67 -6.63
N GLU A 55 12.34 2.42 -7.11
CA GLU A 55 11.25 1.60 -7.65
C GLU A 55 10.16 1.32 -6.61
N ILE A 56 10.49 1.38 -5.32
CA ILE A 56 9.56 1.17 -4.21
C ILE A 56 9.09 2.51 -3.61
N ILE A 57 10.00 3.46 -3.40
CA ILE A 57 9.69 4.76 -2.80
C ILE A 57 8.80 5.59 -3.73
N GLY A 58 9.03 5.57 -5.04
CA GLY A 58 8.22 6.30 -6.01
C GLY A 58 6.73 5.98 -5.86
N PRO A 59 6.31 4.71 -6.02
CA PRO A 59 4.92 4.29 -5.81
C PRO A 59 4.38 4.58 -4.41
N PHE A 60 5.19 4.48 -3.35
CA PHE A 60 4.72 4.84 -2.01
C PHE A 60 4.41 6.33 -1.85
N GLY A 61 5.13 7.20 -2.57
CA GLY A 61 4.88 8.63 -2.58
C GLY A 61 3.58 9.02 -3.29
N GLU A 62 3.04 8.14 -4.14
CA GLU A 62 1.78 8.35 -4.86
C GLU A 62 0.55 7.91 -4.06
N LEU A 63 0.72 7.17 -2.96
CA LEU A 63 -0.37 6.72 -2.12
C LEU A 63 -0.97 7.87 -1.30
N HIS A 64 -2.27 8.06 -1.42
CA HIS A 64 -3.02 9.08 -0.69
C HIS A 64 -3.06 8.82 0.82
N CYS A 65 -3.04 7.54 1.23
CA CYS A 65 -2.99 7.15 2.65
C CYS A 65 -1.64 7.46 3.31
N VAL A 66 -0.58 7.70 2.54
CA VAL A 66 0.73 8.09 3.07
C VAL A 66 0.78 9.61 3.19
N ALA A 67 0.52 10.12 4.38
CA ALA A 67 0.49 11.57 4.62
C ALA A 67 1.84 12.25 4.35
N ALA A 68 2.94 11.59 4.73
CA ALA A 68 4.30 12.03 4.44
C ALA A 68 5.27 10.85 4.55
N LEU A 69 6.10 10.66 3.53
CA LEU A 69 7.26 9.77 3.62
C LEU A 69 8.36 10.41 4.47
N PRO A 70 9.17 9.60 5.20
CA PRO A 70 10.34 10.12 5.90
C PRO A 70 11.29 10.82 4.92
N PRO A 71 11.81 12.01 5.25
CA PRO A 71 12.77 12.69 4.38
C PRO A 71 14.02 11.84 4.21
N THR A 72 14.52 11.75 2.98
CA THR A 72 15.79 11.06 2.71
C THR A 72 16.93 11.77 3.44
N PRO A 73 17.69 11.06 4.29
CA PRO A 73 18.80 11.68 5.02
C PRO A 73 19.94 12.02 4.06
N GLN A 74 20.79 12.96 4.47
CA GLN A 74 22.11 13.10 3.86
C GLN A 74 22.97 11.93 4.35
N PHE A 75 23.36 11.07 3.42
CA PHE A 75 24.22 9.94 3.72
C PHE A 75 25.68 10.42 3.83
N ASP A 76 26.36 9.93 4.85
CA ASP A 76 27.81 10.11 5.02
C ASP A 76 28.51 8.85 4.48
N ASP A 77 29.28 9.01 3.41
CA ASP A 77 30.01 7.92 2.75
C ASP A 77 31.46 7.78 3.25
N SER A 78 31.89 8.64 4.18
CA SER A 78 33.24 8.60 4.74
C SER A 78 33.48 7.43 5.69
N ASP A 79 32.41 6.89 6.30
CA ASP A 79 32.42 5.75 7.20
C ASP A 79 31.36 4.72 6.78
N ALA A 80 31.83 3.51 6.41
CA ALA A 80 30.99 2.44 5.92
C ALA A 80 30.03 1.87 6.99
N GLU A 81 30.44 1.83 8.26
CA GLU A 81 29.58 1.36 9.35
C GLU A 81 28.48 2.38 9.63
N LEU A 82 28.84 3.67 9.67
CA LEU A 82 27.88 4.76 9.80
C LEU A 82 26.87 4.76 8.64
N LEU A 83 27.34 4.62 7.40
CA LEU A 83 26.50 4.55 6.21
C LEU A 83 25.50 3.38 6.29
N ALA A 84 25.96 2.20 6.70
CA ALA A 84 25.10 1.03 6.86
C ALA A 84 24.01 1.27 7.92
N MET A 85 24.37 1.89 9.05
CA MET A 85 23.42 2.27 10.10
C MET A 85 22.40 3.30 9.62
N GLN A 86 22.83 4.31 8.85
CA GLN A 86 21.94 5.33 8.27
C GLN A 86 20.93 4.70 7.30
N LYS A 87 21.38 3.83 6.40
CA LYS A 87 20.52 3.10 5.45
C LYS A 87 19.50 2.22 6.18
N LEU A 88 19.96 1.44 7.16
CA LEU A 88 19.06 0.59 7.96
C LEU A 88 18.01 1.42 8.70
N ARG A 89 18.41 2.53 9.32
CA ARG A 89 17.49 3.44 10.02
C ARG A 89 16.46 4.02 9.06
N TYR A 90 16.89 4.48 7.89
CA TYR A 90 15.99 5.03 6.89
C TYR A 90 14.97 3.99 6.42
N GLN A 91 15.42 2.78 6.11
CA GLN A 91 14.55 1.66 5.73
C GLN A 91 13.50 1.33 6.80
N GLN A 92 13.89 1.32 8.08
CA GLN A 92 12.94 1.08 9.18
C GLN A 92 11.90 2.20 9.29
N MET A 93 12.30 3.47 9.13
CA MET A 93 11.36 4.59 9.16
C MET A 93 10.34 4.47 8.02
N VAL A 94 10.79 4.20 6.79
CA VAL A 94 9.89 4.02 5.64
C VAL A 94 8.93 2.86 5.89
N ARG A 95 9.45 1.71 6.34
CA ARG A 95 8.63 0.55 6.69
C ARG A 95 7.56 0.88 7.74
N SER A 96 7.92 1.57 8.82
CA SER A 96 6.97 1.96 9.87
C SER A 96 5.89 2.90 9.36
N THR A 97 6.24 3.89 8.53
CA THR A 97 5.27 4.78 7.88
C THR A 97 4.27 3.98 7.04
N MET A 98 4.75 3.03 6.25
CA MET A 98 3.89 2.17 5.43
C MET A 98 2.97 1.29 6.27
N VAL A 99 3.49 0.66 7.32
CA VAL A 99 2.67 -0.16 8.22
C VAL A 99 1.54 0.66 8.84
N LEU A 100 1.83 1.87 9.34
CA LEU A 100 0.82 2.74 9.94
C LEU A 100 -0.23 3.18 8.91
N SER A 101 0.20 3.67 7.76
CA SER A 101 -0.67 4.17 6.68
C SER A 101 -1.62 3.09 6.16
N LEU A 102 -1.09 1.89 5.90
CA LEU A 102 -1.87 0.75 5.42
C LEU A 102 -2.80 0.20 6.51
N THR A 103 -2.35 0.16 7.76
CA THR A 103 -3.20 -0.26 8.89
C THR A 103 -4.39 0.68 9.05
N GLU A 104 -4.16 1.99 8.93
CA GLU A 104 -5.22 2.99 8.97
C GLU A 104 -6.18 2.85 7.77
N LEU A 105 -5.66 2.69 6.55
CA LEU A 105 -6.47 2.46 5.34
C LEU A 105 -7.39 1.23 5.51
N ILE A 106 -6.82 0.10 5.93
CA ILE A 106 -7.56 -1.15 6.14
C ILE A 106 -8.60 -0.97 7.24
N SER A 107 -8.24 -0.33 8.36
CA SER A 107 -9.18 -0.04 9.45
C SER A 107 -10.36 0.78 8.96
N ARG A 108 -10.11 1.88 8.23
CA ARG A 108 -11.16 2.74 7.66
C ARG A 108 -12.08 1.98 6.71
N ILE A 109 -11.52 1.17 5.81
CA ILE A 109 -12.31 0.36 4.85
C ILE A 109 -13.14 -0.69 5.60
N SER A 110 -12.57 -1.36 6.61
CA SER A 110 -13.25 -2.43 7.36
C SER A 110 -14.52 -1.98 8.09
N LEU A 111 -14.60 -0.70 8.45
CA LEU A 111 -15.77 -0.12 9.12
C LEU A 111 -16.90 0.21 8.16
N LYS A 112 -16.65 0.23 6.84
CA LYS A 112 -17.65 0.59 5.83
C LYS A 112 -18.52 -0.61 5.51
N LYS A 113 -19.84 -0.42 5.62
CA LYS A 113 -20.84 -1.46 5.33
C LYS A 113 -21.18 -1.43 3.86
N ALA A 114 -20.70 -2.42 3.09
CA ALA A 114 -21.01 -2.54 1.66
C ALA A 114 -22.46 -2.97 1.38
N PHE A 115 -23.07 -3.72 2.31
CA PHE A 115 -24.45 -4.19 2.19
C PHE A 115 -25.18 -3.96 3.52
N GLN A 116 -26.14 -3.04 3.55
CA GLN A 116 -27.15 -3.04 4.61
C GLN A 116 -28.15 -4.15 4.29
N LYS A 117 -28.41 -5.04 5.26
CA LYS A 117 -29.54 -5.97 5.16
C LYS A 117 -30.79 -5.11 5.00
N SER A 118 -31.44 -5.18 3.84
CA SER A 118 -32.73 -4.53 3.65
C SER A 118 -33.74 -5.26 4.54
N THR A 119 -34.04 -4.67 5.70
CA THR A 119 -35.13 -5.14 6.56
C THR A 119 -36.43 -4.69 5.89
N LEU A 120 -36.97 -5.54 5.03
CA LEU A 120 -38.37 -5.53 4.61
C LEU A 120 -39.06 -6.75 5.23
#